data_AF-A0A7X7LSS5-F1
#
_entry.id   AF-A0A7X7LSS5-F1
#
_cell.length_a   1.000
_cell.length_b   1.000
_cell.length_c   1.000
_cell.angle_alpha   90.00
_cell.angle_beta   90.00
_cell.angle_gamma   90.00
#
_symmetry.space_group_name_H-M   'P 1'
#
loop_
_entity.id
_entity.type
_entity.pdbx_description
1 polymer ?
#
loop_
_entity_poly.entity_id
_entity_poly.type
_entity_poly.pdbx_seq_one_letter_code
_entity_poly.pdbx_strand_id
1 'polypeptide(L)'
;MDEKEVKRYFKKLNTTFVGVNKQDDFAKMFMNLIKSGNTTLYQKERRERRIFDDSWMDSVEGTIPVIDKLTRNPRENLIKVSSVVPVEMAKRIDKDTVRHLAMNTQLIKKIDENGVVTPSKVLTYHNEADLGTYENRFLRSLIDKVFIFIEKRYDLIVKKMHTEYINYLNIKSEVEWNEANIEYDITMRINQTMPRDDVDKRNQELFDRMTYMRKAITHFKMSSFMQEMREFAPVTPPIMKTNIIRKNPDFRQCYYLWVLMDQVDRIGYDIDVFERDVEFREDYLEDIENMLMVLYATIANYQEDDFLISQESPYEYRKNKRPRVKKSEPNDQYVQPGYYEFENNMLNQYYLDQIRGGNLARFKTLQEAGVPMDQAIDIVFQQINTITNAVYEDYIKHSFNVEDAETLDDKIQIQEKALDVYRQIEKIKREDMRQFSTNKAIALLNLRNLQDEYKKLKKIEAEEKARELQEEEIQKEIEKRSKLQSEEDKKRQLEKAKKVLAEAEQERKQKLKDSKKPSKEEEKSNDFDS
;
A
#
# COMPACT_ATOMS: atom_id res chain seq x y z
N MET A 1 16.24 -30.80 36.57
CA MET A 1 16.99 -32.06 36.73
C MET A 1 18.32 -31.87 36.04
N ASP A 2 19.42 -32.09 36.74
CA ASP A 2 20.76 -31.91 36.19
C ASP A 2 21.07 -33.12 35.28
N GLU A 3 21.52 -32.92 34.03
CA GLU A 3 21.83 -34.02 33.10
C GLU A 3 22.78 -35.07 33.72
N LYS A 4 23.62 -34.61 34.65
CA LYS A 4 24.55 -35.45 35.41
C LYS A 4 23.85 -36.50 36.28
N GLU A 5 22.68 -36.19 36.81
CA GLU A 5 21.90 -37.13 37.64
C GLU A 5 21.30 -38.25 36.79
N VAL A 6 20.78 -37.92 35.61
CA VAL A 6 20.24 -38.89 34.65
C VAL A 6 21.33 -39.83 34.17
N LYS A 7 22.49 -39.31 33.77
CA LYS A 7 23.66 -40.12 33.36
C LYS A 7 24.15 -41.03 34.48
N ARG A 8 24.13 -40.56 35.73
CA ARG A 8 24.52 -41.35 36.91
C ARG A 8 23.51 -42.47 37.20
N TYR A 9 22.21 -42.20 37.07
CA TYR A 9 21.16 -43.21 37.23
C TYR A 9 21.24 -44.29 36.15
N PHE A 10 21.38 -43.87 34.88
CA PHE A 10 21.58 -44.77 33.75
C PHE A 10 22.76 -45.71 33.96
N LYS A 11 23.93 -45.18 34.39
CA LYS A 11 25.11 -46.02 34.65
C LYS A 11 24.85 -47.07 35.73
N LYS A 12 24.11 -46.74 36.78
CA LYS A 12 23.75 -47.71 37.84
C LYS A 12 22.85 -48.82 37.29
N LEU A 13 21.79 -48.45 36.56
CA LEU A 13 20.86 -49.40 35.93
C LEU A 13 21.57 -50.32 34.93
N ASN A 14 22.41 -49.76 34.06
CA ASN A 14 23.08 -50.55 33.05
C ASN A 14 24.05 -51.56 33.67
N THR A 15 24.77 -51.16 34.73
CA THR A 15 25.67 -52.09 35.46
C THR A 15 24.89 -53.27 36.07
N THR A 16 23.68 -53.03 36.58
CA THR A 16 22.82 -54.10 37.10
C THR A 16 22.27 -55.00 35.99
N PHE A 17 21.79 -54.43 34.89
CA PHE A 17 21.25 -55.22 33.77
C PHE A 17 22.31 -56.09 33.11
N VAL A 18 23.50 -55.55 32.84
CA VAL A 18 24.62 -56.33 32.26
C VAL A 18 25.03 -57.48 33.19
N GLY A 19 24.96 -57.29 34.51
CA GLY A 19 25.23 -58.35 35.48
C GLY A 19 24.20 -59.49 35.41
N VAL A 20 22.91 -59.14 35.35
CA VAL A 20 21.79 -60.11 35.28
C VAL A 20 21.77 -60.83 33.93
N ASN A 21 21.90 -60.10 32.83
CA ASN A 21 21.81 -60.65 31.46
C ASN A 21 22.91 -61.67 31.16
N LYS A 22 24.06 -61.60 31.84
CA LYS A 22 25.13 -62.60 31.70
C LYS A 22 24.80 -63.93 32.36
N GLN A 23 24.02 -63.90 33.44
CA GLN A 23 23.70 -65.10 34.22
C GLN A 23 22.41 -65.77 33.73
N ASP A 24 21.44 -64.97 33.25
CA ASP A 24 20.13 -65.46 32.86
C ASP A 24 20.09 -66.00 31.43
N ASP A 25 19.40 -67.14 31.23
CA ASP A 25 19.30 -67.81 29.93
C ASP A 25 18.20 -67.21 29.06
N PHE A 26 17.11 -66.73 29.67
CA PHE A 26 16.05 -66.02 28.98
C PHE A 26 16.60 -64.74 28.34
N ALA A 27 17.34 -63.93 29.09
CA ALA A 27 17.97 -62.72 28.58
C ALA A 27 18.86 -62.98 27.36
N LYS A 28 19.69 -64.04 27.39
CA LYS A 28 20.55 -64.39 26.24
C LYS A 28 19.74 -64.79 25.00
N MET A 29 18.69 -65.59 25.18
CA MET A 29 17.85 -66.03 24.06
C MET A 29 17.06 -64.86 23.47
N PHE A 30 16.47 -64.00 24.30
CA PHE A 30 15.67 -62.87 23.85
C PHE A 30 16.50 -61.77 23.18
N MET A 31 17.72 -61.51 23.68
CA MET A 31 18.65 -60.57 23.02
C MET A 31 19.07 -61.07 21.64
N ASN A 32 19.38 -62.37 21.50
CA ASN A 32 19.66 -62.96 20.18
C ASN A 32 18.46 -62.88 19.24
N LEU A 33 17.24 -63.03 19.79
CA LEU A 33 15.99 -62.91 19.06
C LEU A 33 15.79 -61.49 18.51
N ILE A 34 15.96 -60.44 19.33
CA ILE A 34 15.86 -59.04 18.88
C ILE A 34 16.94 -58.74 17.81
N LYS A 35 18.17 -59.22 18.01
CA LYS A 35 19.27 -59.06 17.03
C LYS A 35 18.96 -59.74 15.69
N SER A 36 18.18 -60.83 15.71
CA SER A 36 17.73 -61.53 14.50
C SER A 36 16.43 -61.00 13.90
N GLY A 37 15.66 -60.22 14.66
CA GLY A 37 14.38 -59.64 14.26
C GLY A 37 14.53 -58.42 13.36
N ASN A 38 13.44 -58.00 12.74
CA ASN A 38 13.45 -56.85 11.83
C ASN A 38 13.33 -55.54 12.65
N THR A 39 14.45 -55.09 13.21
CA THR A 39 14.50 -53.87 14.02
C THR A 39 14.99 -52.68 13.19
N THR A 40 14.16 -51.64 13.09
CA THR A 40 14.50 -50.36 12.47
C THR A 40 14.61 -49.27 13.54
N LEU A 41 15.72 -48.55 13.51
CA LEU A 41 16.05 -47.49 14.46
C LEU A 41 16.26 -46.19 13.70
N TYR A 42 15.65 -45.14 14.20
CA TYR A 42 15.79 -43.81 13.65
C TYR A 42 15.95 -42.80 14.78
N GLN A 43 17.08 -42.11 14.80
CA GLN A 43 17.29 -41.01 15.73
C GLN A 43 17.89 -39.80 15.03
N LYS A 44 17.23 -38.66 15.20
CA LYS A 44 17.73 -37.38 14.73
C LYS A 44 17.69 -36.35 15.84
N GLU A 45 18.78 -35.62 15.96
CA GLU A 45 18.84 -34.39 16.72
C GLU A 45 18.75 -33.21 15.77
N ARG A 46 17.88 -32.27 16.08
CA ARG A 46 17.67 -31.06 15.31
C ARG A 46 17.78 -29.86 16.23
N ARG A 47 18.57 -28.87 15.84
CA ARG A 47 18.57 -27.54 16.44
C ARG A 47 17.98 -26.57 15.43
N GLU A 48 16.90 -25.91 15.81
CA GLU A 48 16.22 -24.90 15.00
C GLU A 48 16.52 -23.52 15.58
N ARG A 49 17.40 -22.77 14.90
CA ARG A 49 17.66 -21.37 15.22
C ARG A 49 16.72 -20.51 14.38
N ARG A 50 16.09 -19.54 15.02
CA ARG A 50 15.13 -18.63 14.37
C ARG A 50 15.73 -17.25 14.32
N ILE A 51 15.94 -16.74 13.12
CA ILE A 51 16.54 -15.43 12.87
C ILE A 51 15.43 -14.49 12.41
N PHE A 52 15.20 -13.45 13.20
CA PHE A 52 14.20 -12.43 12.89
C PHE A 52 14.83 -11.31 12.06
N ASP A 53 14.07 -10.81 11.08
CA ASP A 53 14.45 -9.62 10.31
C ASP A 53 14.32 -8.35 11.15
N ASP A 54 15.42 -7.61 11.27
CA ASP A 54 15.56 -6.37 12.01
C ASP A 54 15.72 -5.12 11.11
N SER A 55 15.72 -5.29 9.79
CA SER A 55 15.99 -4.21 8.80
C SER A 55 15.04 -3.01 8.91
N TRP A 56 13.81 -3.23 9.38
CA TRP A 56 12.78 -2.21 9.53
C TRP A 56 12.84 -1.47 10.87
N MET A 57 13.50 -2.04 11.89
CA MET A 57 13.47 -1.52 13.26
C MET A 57 14.06 -0.11 13.35
N ASP A 58 15.23 0.10 12.75
CA ASP A 58 15.91 1.41 12.79
C ASP A 58 15.06 2.52 12.18
N SER A 59 14.33 2.20 11.11
CA SER A 59 13.42 3.13 10.43
C SER A 59 12.21 3.49 11.30
N VAL A 60 11.66 2.51 12.04
CA VAL A 60 10.56 2.75 12.98
C VAL A 60 11.05 3.58 14.17
N GLU A 61 12.15 3.19 14.81
CA GLU A 61 12.75 3.91 15.94
C GLU A 61 13.07 5.36 15.58
N GLY A 62 13.65 5.61 14.40
CA GLY A 62 13.94 6.95 13.92
C GLY A 62 12.69 7.80 13.62
N THR A 63 11.54 7.17 13.37
CA THR A 63 10.28 7.87 13.04
C THR A 63 9.41 8.12 14.28
N ILE A 64 9.60 7.41 15.39
CA ILE A 64 8.85 7.61 16.65
C ILE A 64 8.91 9.06 17.15
N PRO A 65 10.08 9.74 17.23
CA PRO A 65 10.16 11.13 17.67
C PRO A 65 9.43 12.10 16.72
N VAL A 66 9.41 11.78 15.42
CA VAL A 66 8.72 12.58 14.40
C VAL A 66 7.21 12.46 14.56
N ILE A 67 6.72 11.24 14.81
CA ILE A 67 5.31 11.01 15.12
C ILE A 67 4.90 11.77 16.39
N ASP A 68 5.68 11.70 17.47
CA ASP A 68 5.41 12.45 18.71
C ASP A 68 5.33 13.97 18.46
N LYS A 69 6.25 14.51 17.66
CA LYS A 69 6.26 15.94 17.32
C LYS A 69 4.99 16.35 16.55
N LEU A 70 4.55 15.52 15.61
CA LEU A 70 3.37 15.80 14.77
C LEU A 70 2.05 15.58 15.51
N THR A 71 1.97 14.61 16.44
CA THR A 71 0.76 14.38 17.25
C THR A 71 0.57 15.45 18.32
N ARG A 72 1.66 16.02 18.86
CA ARG A 72 1.59 17.15 19.80
C ARG A 72 1.20 18.48 19.16
N ASN A 73 1.54 18.67 17.88
CA ASN A 73 1.22 19.89 17.12
C ASN A 73 0.45 19.53 15.85
N PRO A 74 -0.79 19.05 15.98
CA PRO A 74 -1.61 18.71 14.83
C PRO A 74 -1.92 19.96 14.01
N ARG A 75 -2.09 19.80 12.70
CA ARG A 75 -2.43 20.94 11.85
C ARG A 75 -3.92 21.25 11.92
N GLU A 76 -4.24 22.48 12.28
CA GLU A 76 -5.61 22.98 12.32
C GLU A 76 -5.87 23.87 11.10
N ASN A 77 -6.95 23.60 10.37
CA ASN A 77 -7.49 24.52 9.38
C ASN A 77 -8.59 25.35 10.03
N LEU A 78 -8.52 26.68 9.93
CA LEU A 78 -9.58 27.54 10.45
C LEU A 78 -10.76 27.57 9.46
N ILE A 79 -11.86 26.92 9.81
CA ILE A 79 -13.12 26.97 9.06
C ILE A 79 -14.01 28.07 9.65
N LYS A 80 -14.60 28.90 8.78
CA LYS A 80 -15.60 29.89 9.19
C LYS A 80 -16.96 29.20 9.31
N VAL A 81 -17.42 28.97 10.52
CA VAL A 81 -18.76 28.42 10.80
C VAL A 81 -19.71 29.57 11.09
N SER A 82 -20.76 29.70 10.28
CA SER A 82 -21.79 30.73 10.42
C SER A 82 -23.00 30.19 11.17
N SER A 83 -23.45 30.90 12.21
CA SER A 83 -24.62 30.55 13.00
C SER A 83 -25.53 31.76 13.21
N VAL A 84 -26.85 31.53 13.22
CA VAL A 84 -27.85 32.57 13.46
C VAL A 84 -28.13 32.64 14.96
N VAL A 85 -27.72 33.74 15.58
CA VAL A 85 -27.73 33.92 17.03
C VAL A 85 -28.53 35.19 17.37
N PRO A 86 -29.20 35.30 18.54
CA PRO A 86 -29.77 36.56 19.00
C PRO A 86 -28.75 37.70 18.92
N VAL A 87 -29.20 38.89 18.56
CA VAL A 87 -28.32 40.07 18.34
C VAL A 87 -27.41 40.36 19.53
N GLU A 88 -27.91 40.14 20.73
CA GLU A 88 -27.19 40.35 22.00
C GLU A 88 -25.96 39.42 22.16
N MET A 89 -25.99 38.25 21.54
CA MET A 89 -24.93 37.23 21.61
C MET A 89 -24.01 37.23 20.37
N ALA A 90 -24.30 38.07 19.37
CA ALA A 90 -23.51 38.15 18.17
C ALA A 90 -22.18 38.89 18.42
N LYS A 91 -21.05 38.20 18.22
CA LYS A 91 -19.71 38.77 18.46
C LYS A 91 -19.16 39.55 17.26
N ARG A 92 -19.50 39.14 16.03
CA ARG A 92 -18.99 39.75 14.79
C ARG A 92 -20.07 39.82 13.71
N ILE A 93 -20.06 40.93 12.96
CA ILE A 93 -20.99 41.20 11.86
C ILE A 93 -20.16 41.43 10.60
N ASP A 94 -20.56 40.82 9.49
CA ASP A 94 -19.92 40.98 8.17
C ASP A 94 -20.98 41.29 7.10
N LYS A 95 -20.54 41.58 5.87
CA LYS A 95 -21.41 41.78 4.70
C LYS A 95 -22.41 40.64 4.48
N ASP A 96 -22.02 39.40 4.78
CA ASP A 96 -22.89 38.23 4.63
C ASP A 96 -23.96 38.18 5.73
N THR A 97 -23.70 38.76 6.91
CA THR A 97 -24.72 38.99 7.94
C THR A 97 -25.82 39.92 7.44
N VAL A 98 -25.43 41.02 6.78
CA VAL A 98 -26.37 42.02 6.23
C VAL A 98 -27.18 41.40 5.10
N ARG A 99 -26.55 40.64 4.19
CA ARG A 99 -27.25 39.91 3.12
C ARG A 99 -28.24 38.89 3.68
N HIS A 100 -27.83 38.09 4.66
CA HIS A 100 -28.69 37.11 5.29
C HIS A 100 -29.89 37.78 5.97
N LEU A 101 -29.69 38.92 6.63
CA LEU A 101 -30.77 39.68 7.26
C LEU A 101 -31.73 40.28 6.24
N ALA A 102 -31.22 40.80 5.12
CA ALA A 102 -32.04 41.34 4.03
C ALA A 102 -32.88 40.25 3.34
N MET A 103 -32.36 39.03 3.22
CA MET A 103 -33.11 37.88 2.67
C MET A 103 -34.12 37.30 3.66
N ASN A 104 -33.89 37.46 4.97
CA ASN A 104 -34.71 36.88 6.03
C ASN A 104 -35.36 37.97 6.88
N THR A 105 -36.32 38.69 6.30
CA THR A 105 -37.03 39.80 6.95
C THR A 105 -37.77 39.37 8.23
N GLN A 106 -38.10 38.09 8.38
CA GLN A 106 -38.66 37.51 9.61
C GLN A 106 -37.73 37.62 10.83
N LEU A 107 -36.43 37.85 10.63
CA LEU A 107 -35.47 38.06 11.70
C LEU A 107 -35.39 39.53 12.14
N ILE A 108 -36.17 40.43 11.55
CA ILE A 108 -36.23 41.84 11.91
C ILE A 108 -37.33 42.07 12.95
N LYS A 109 -37.00 42.70 14.09
CA LYS A 109 -37.93 42.94 15.19
C LYS A 109 -38.74 44.21 14.99
N LYS A 110 -38.07 45.31 14.61
CA LYS A 110 -38.68 46.62 14.36
C LYS A 110 -37.90 47.39 13.29
N ILE A 111 -38.62 48.21 12.55
CA ILE A 111 -38.06 49.22 11.64
C ILE A 111 -38.60 50.55 12.12
N ASP A 112 -37.71 51.47 12.46
CA ASP A 112 -38.06 52.81 12.93
C ASP A 112 -38.49 53.72 11.75
N GLU A 113 -39.22 54.81 12.02
CA GLU A 113 -39.68 55.77 11.00
C GLU A 113 -38.51 56.42 10.23
N ASN A 114 -37.32 56.42 10.84
CA ASN A 114 -36.06 56.89 10.25
C ASN A 114 -35.34 55.83 9.40
N GLY A 115 -35.94 54.66 9.18
CA GLY A 115 -35.36 53.55 8.41
C GLY A 115 -34.31 52.71 9.16
N VAL A 116 -34.20 52.87 10.49
CA VAL A 116 -33.26 52.09 11.32
C VAL A 116 -33.84 50.71 11.61
N VAL A 117 -33.16 49.67 11.15
CA VAL A 117 -33.57 48.26 11.29
C VAL A 117 -33.01 47.66 12.57
N THR A 118 -33.89 47.19 13.46
CA THR A 118 -33.51 46.45 14.68
C THR A 118 -33.76 44.95 14.48
N PRO A 119 -32.71 44.13 14.26
CA PRO A 119 -32.87 42.69 14.15
C PRO A 119 -33.17 42.02 15.49
N SER A 120 -33.81 40.84 15.46
CA SER A 120 -33.97 39.93 16.60
C SER A 120 -32.86 38.89 16.65
N LYS A 121 -32.47 38.34 15.49
CA LYS A 121 -31.33 37.42 15.33
C LYS A 121 -30.50 37.82 14.11
N VAL A 122 -29.20 37.60 14.17
CA VAL A 122 -28.25 37.90 13.10
C VAL A 122 -27.32 36.71 12.86
N LEU A 123 -26.90 36.55 11.61
CA LEU A 123 -25.89 35.56 11.24
C LEU A 123 -24.52 36.07 11.70
N THR A 124 -23.96 35.49 12.75
CA THR A 124 -22.56 35.69 13.13
C THR A 124 -21.73 34.54 12.59
N TYR A 125 -20.44 34.73 12.43
CA TYR A 125 -19.51 33.63 12.18
C TYR A 125 -18.46 33.58 13.30
N HIS A 126 -17.95 32.38 13.54
CA HIS A 126 -16.79 32.14 14.36
C HIS A 126 -15.84 31.21 13.59
N ASN A 127 -14.55 31.29 13.90
CA ASN A 127 -13.58 30.38 13.32
C ASN A 127 -13.48 29.16 14.23
N GLU A 128 -13.77 28.00 13.69
CA GLU A 128 -13.57 26.72 14.36
C GLU A 128 -12.33 26.04 13.76
N ALA A 129 -11.52 25.40 14.60
CA ALA A 129 -10.35 24.67 14.18
C ALA A 129 -10.77 23.28 13.70
N ASP A 130 -10.64 23.02 12.40
CA ASP A 130 -10.84 21.71 11.80
C ASP A 130 -9.53 20.93 11.77
N LEU A 131 -9.50 19.84 12.53
CA LEU A 131 -8.39 18.89 12.61
C LEU A 131 -8.40 17.88 11.45
N GLY A 132 -9.48 17.82 10.65
CA GLY A 132 -9.73 16.86 9.56
C GLY A 132 -8.84 16.98 8.31
N THR A 133 -7.68 17.62 8.41
CA THR A 133 -6.73 17.76 7.30
C THR A 133 -6.29 16.39 6.75
N TYR A 134 -5.99 16.33 5.46
CA TYR A 134 -5.55 15.07 4.84
C TYR A 134 -4.30 14.51 5.51
N GLU A 135 -3.38 15.38 5.89
CA GLU A 135 -2.12 15.04 6.55
C GLU A 135 -2.33 14.48 7.96
N ASN A 136 -3.24 15.04 8.75
CA ASN A 136 -3.58 14.49 10.06
C ASN A 136 -4.30 13.14 9.92
N ARG A 137 -5.19 13.00 8.94
CA ARG A 137 -5.84 11.71 8.65
C ARG A 137 -4.81 10.67 8.20
N PHE A 138 -3.81 11.06 7.41
CA PHE A 138 -2.68 10.20 7.05
C PHE A 138 -1.85 9.80 8.27
N LEU A 139 -1.54 10.74 9.17
CA LEU A 139 -0.80 10.46 10.40
C LEU A 139 -1.55 9.48 11.31
N ARG A 140 -2.87 9.66 11.47
CA ARG A 140 -3.74 8.71 12.20
C ARG A 140 -3.65 7.31 11.58
N SER A 141 -3.86 7.21 10.27
CA SER A 141 -3.77 5.94 9.54
C SER A 141 -2.39 5.29 9.67
N LEU A 142 -1.32 6.09 9.67
CA LEU A 142 0.04 5.60 9.87
C LEU A 142 0.22 5.01 11.27
N ILE A 143 -0.21 5.71 12.32
CA ILE A 143 -0.12 5.21 13.70
C ILE A 143 -0.86 3.87 13.83
N ASP A 144 -2.05 3.76 13.24
CA ASP A 144 -2.85 2.53 13.26
C ASP A 144 -2.13 1.38 12.54
N LYS A 145 -1.56 1.67 11.37
CA LYS A 145 -0.81 0.69 10.59
C LYS A 145 0.45 0.24 11.33
N VAL A 146 1.23 1.17 11.89
CA VAL A 146 2.46 0.88 12.65
C VAL A 146 2.13 0.06 13.90
N PHE A 147 1.04 0.39 14.60
CA PHE A 147 0.58 -0.36 15.77
C PHE A 147 0.32 -1.83 15.40
N ILE A 148 -0.49 -2.08 14.38
CA ILE A 148 -0.79 -3.45 13.91
C ILE A 148 0.48 -4.16 13.43
N PHE A 149 1.36 -3.44 12.73
CA PHE A 149 2.61 -3.97 12.19
C PHE A 149 3.56 -4.46 13.31
N ILE A 150 3.69 -3.69 14.39
CA ILE A 150 4.52 -4.04 15.54
C ILE A 150 3.87 -5.12 16.38
N GLU A 151 2.57 -5.02 16.68
CA GLU A 151 1.86 -5.96 17.56
C GLU A 151 1.97 -7.40 17.02
N LYS A 152 1.71 -7.59 15.73
CA LYS A 152 1.80 -8.91 15.07
C LYS A 152 3.20 -9.51 15.16
N ARG A 153 4.24 -8.70 14.96
CA ARG A 153 5.64 -9.16 15.01
C ARG A 153 6.10 -9.41 16.45
N TYR A 154 5.64 -8.60 17.39
CA TYR A 154 5.90 -8.76 18.81
C TYR A 154 5.35 -10.09 19.31
N ASP A 155 4.10 -10.40 18.99
CA ASP A 155 3.48 -11.68 19.36
C ASP A 155 4.22 -12.88 18.76
N LEU A 156 4.76 -12.72 17.54
CA LEU A 156 5.53 -13.77 16.88
C LEU A 156 6.86 -14.02 17.60
N ILE A 157 7.61 -12.96 17.92
CA ILE A 157 8.86 -13.08 18.68
C ILE A 157 8.56 -13.71 20.05
N VAL A 158 7.57 -13.24 20.80
CA VAL A 158 7.22 -13.82 22.11
C VAL A 158 6.98 -15.33 22.03
N LYS A 159 6.31 -15.81 20.98
CA LYS A 159 6.01 -17.25 20.80
C LYS A 159 7.20 -18.07 20.32
N LYS A 160 8.17 -17.46 19.61
CA LYS A 160 9.20 -18.18 18.85
C LYS A 160 10.63 -17.66 19.05
N MET A 161 10.85 -16.86 20.09
CA MET A 161 12.14 -16.22 20.39
C MET A 161 13.27 -17.24 20.59
N HIS A 162 12.94 -18.32 21.30
CA HIS A 162 13.94 -19.30 21.74
C HIS A 162 14.30 -20.30 20.65
N THR A 163 15.57 -20.65 20.65
CA THR A 163 16.10 -21.78 19.87
C THR A 163 15.53 -23.07 20.43
N GLU A 164 14.93 -23.88 19.55
CA GLU A 164 14.38 -25.18 19.91
C GLU A 164 15.38 -26.28 19.56
N TYR A 165 15.64 -27.15 20.53
CA TYR A 165 16.35 -28.41 20.36
C TYR A 165 15.34 -29.55 20.40
N ILE A 166 15.31 -30.34 19.34
CA ILE A 166 14.40 -31.47 19.17
C ILE A 166 15.25 -32.72 19.01
N ASN A 167 15.13 -33.68 19.92
CA ASN A 167 15.65 -35.04 19.74
C ASN A 167 14.45 -35.96 19.48
N TYR A 168 14.46 -36.61 18.32
CA TYR A 168 13.42 -37.52 17.89
C TYR A 168 14.01 -38.92 17.73
N LEU A 169 13.51 -39.88 18.50
CA LEU A 169 13.87 -41.29 18.46
C LEU A 169 12.61 -42.10 18.10
N ASN A 170 12.72 -42.94 17.07
CA ASN A 170 11.72 -43.93 16.70
C ASN A 170 12.39 -45.31 16.63
N ILE A 171 11.77 -46.27 17.29
CA ILE A 171 12.20 -47.67 17.34
C ILE A 171 11.02 -48.51 16.88
N LYS A 172 11.19 -49.25 15.79
CA LYS A 172 10.22 -50.25 15.36
C LYS A 172 10.88 -51.61 15.30
N SER A 173 10.30 -52.59 15.97
CA SER A 173 10.84 -53.95 15.99
C SER A 173 9.69 -54.94 15.94
N GLU A 174 9.81 -55.93 15.07
CA GLU A 174 8.86 -57.03 14.95
C GLU A 174 9.61 -58.33 15.18
N VAL A 175 9.18 -59.08 16.19
CA VAL A 175 9.87 -60.28 16.65
C VAL A 175 8.86 -61.36 17.07
N GLU A 176 9.12 -62.61 16.69
CA GLU A 176 8.26 -63.75 17.02
C GLU A 176 8.88 -64.56 18.17
N TRP A 177 8.14 -64.77 19.26
CA TRP A 177 8.58 -65.51 20.44
C TRP A 177 7.48 -66.44 20.95
N ASN A 178 7.75 -67.75 21.05
CA ASN A 178 6.80 -68.75 21.55
C ASN A 178 5.38 -68.64 20.96
N GLU A 179 5.27 -68.62 19.62
CA GLU A 179 4.01 -68.48 18.87
C GLU A 179 3.27 -67.14 19.05
N ALA A 180 3.91 -66.15 19.69
CA ALA A 180 3.41 -64.79 19.81
C ALA A 180 4.22 -63.83 18.92
N ASN A 181 3.52 -63.00 18.15
CA ASN A 181 4.12 -61.88 17.41
C ASN A 181 4.18 -60.66 18.34
N ILE A 182 5.38 -60.17 18.59
CA ILE A 182 5.65 -59.00 19.42
C ILE A 182 6.02 -57.85 18.48
N GLU A 183 5.18 -56.82 18.47
CA GLU A 183 5.41 -55.58 17.73
C GLU A 183 5.73 -54.44 18.71
N TYR A 184 6.86 -53.77 18.48
CA TYR A 184 7.26 -52.55 19.17
C TYR A 184 7.16 -51.37 18.20
N ASP A 185 6.44 -50.30 18.58
CA ASP A 185 6.54 -48.97 17.96
C ASP A 185 6.68 -47.93 19.08
N ILE A 186 7.93 -47.55 19.35
CA ILE A 186 8.27 -46.60 20.41
C ILE A 186 8.73 -45.30 19.77
N THR A 187 7.99 -44.22 20.04
CA THR A 187 8.35 -42.86 19.60
C THR A 187 8.62 -41.97 20.82
N MET A 188 9.83 -41.42 20.90
CA MET A 188 10.24 -40.47 21.92
C MET A 188 10.64 -39.15 21.27
N ARG A 189 10.02 -38.05 21.73
CA ARG A 189 10.33 -36.70 21.29
C ARG A 189 10.69 -35.83 22.48
N ILE A 190 11.94 -35.38 22.54
CA ILE A 190 12.44 -34.47 23.57
C ILE A 190 12.57 -33.09 22.95
N ASN A 191 11.71 -32.16 23.38
CA ASN A 191 11.80 -30.75 23.00
C ASN A 191 12.39 -29.96 24.17
N GLN A 192 13.49 -29.26 23.93
CA GLN A 192 14.15 -28.39 24.92
C GLN A 192 14.36 -27.01 24.32
N THR A 193 14.08 -25.97 25.09
CA THR A 193 14.54 -24.62 24.77
C THR A 193 15.96 -24.47 25.28
N MET A 194 16.88 -24.07 24.40
CA MET A 194 18.29 -23.87 24.75
C MET A 194 18.54 -22.38 24.92
N PRO A 195 18.45 -21.82 26.14
CA PRO A 195 18.86 -20.45 26.37
C PRO A 195 20.40 -20.36 26.26
N ARG A 196 20.91 -19.26 25.68
CA ARG A 196 22.35 -18.90 25.53
C ARG A 196 23.03 -19.29 24.21
N ASP A 197 22.30 -19.41 23.11
CA ASP A 197 22.92 -19.28 21.79
C ASP A 197 23.14 -17.79 21.46
N ASP A 198 24.10 -17.44 20.61
CA ASP A 198 24.35 -16.03 20.25
C ASP A 198 23.14 -15.43 19.49
N VAL A 199 22.39 -16.26 18.77
CA VAL A 199 21.12 -15.90 18.14
C VAL A 199 20.04 -15.61 19.18
N ASP A 200 19.99 -16.33 20.30
CA ASP A 200 19.02 -16.11 21.37
C ASP A 200 19.28 -14.77 22.09
N LYS A 201 20.56 -14.39 22.27
CA LYS A 201 20.93 -13.05 22.76
C LYS A 201 20.49 -11.95 21.80
N ARG A 202 20.75 -12.10 20.50
CA ARG A 202 20.30 -11.15 19.48
C ARG A 202 18.77 -11.04 19.48
N ASN A 203 18.05 -12.17 19.56
CA ASN A 203 16.60 -12.19 19.63
C ASN A 203 16.07 -11.49 20.90
N GLN A 204 16.77 -11.62 22.03
CA GLN A 204 16.45 -10.91 23.25
C GLN A 204 16.64 -9.39 23.10
N GLU A 205 17.74 -8.94 22.49
CA GLU A 205 17.96 -7.51 22.21
C GLU A 205 16.88 -6.94 21.26
N LEU A 206 16.52 -7.71 20.22
CA LEU A 206 15.42 -7.37 19.32
C LEU A 206 14.09 -7.29 20.05
N PHE A 207 13.83 -8.21 20.97
CA PHE A 207 12.65 -8.22 21.81
C PHE A 207 12.57 -6.97 22.70
N ASP A 208 13.67 -6.58 23.34
CA ASP A 208 13.72 -5.40 24.21
C ASP A 208 13.48 -4.11 23.41
N ARG A 209 14.10 -3.98 22.23
CA ARG A 209 13.87 -2.86 21.29
C ARG A 209 12.42 -2.82 20.82
N MET A 210 11.86 -3.96 20.44
CA MET A 210 10.47 -4.04 20.01
C MET A 210 9.50 -3.72 21.14
N THR A 211 9.82 -4.09 22.38
CA THR A 211 9.06 -3.72 23.58
C THR A 211 9.02 -2.20 23.75
N TYR A 212 10.15 -1.52 23.57
CA TYR A 212 10.21 -0.06 23.62
C TYR A 212 9.35 0.59 22.52
N MET A 213 9.50 0.15 21.27
CA MET A 213 8.70 0.65 20.14
C MET A 213 7.20 0.43 20.35
N ARG A 214 6.80 -0.77 20.79
CA ARG A 214 5.42 -1.11 21.10
C ARG A 214 4.83 -0.18 22.16
N LYS A 215 5.56 0.08 23.24
CA LYS A 215 5.14 1.02 24.29
C LYS A 215 4.93 2.42 23.75
N ALA A 216 5.86 2.92 22.94
CA ALA A 216 5.78 4.26 22.34
C ALA A 216 4.56 4.40 21.40
N ILE A 217 4.36 3.45 20.50
CA ILE A 217 3.23 3.48 19.57
C ILE A 217 1.89 3.28 20.28
N THR A 218 1.84 2.42 21.31
CA THR A 218 0.64 2.28 22.16
C THR A 218 0.30 3.60 22.85
N HIS A 219 1.31 4.35 23.33
CA HIS A 219 1.09 5.68 23.89
C HIS A 219 0.49 6.64 22.85
N PHE A 220 1.01 6.67 21.62
CA PHE A 220 0.41 7.49 20.55
C PHE A 220 -1.01 7.06 20.21
N LYS A 221 -1.30 5.76 20.15
CA LYS A 221 -2.64 5.23 19.88
C LYS A 221 -3.66 5.67 20.93
N MET A 222 -3.23 5.88 22.17
CA MET A 222 -4.06 6.36 23.29
C MET A 222 -4.05 7.89 23.47
N SER A 223 -3.28 8.63 22.66
CA SER A 223 -3.17 10.08 22.76
C SER A 223 -4.47 10.83 22.42
N SER A 224 -4.61 12.07 22.91
CA SER A 224 -5.77 12.95 22.62
C SER A 224 -5.98 13.13 21.11
N PHE A 225 -4.89 13.33 20.38
CA PHE A 225 -4.91 13.43 18.92
C PHE A 225 -5.63 12.25 18.26
N MET A 226 -5.33 11.01 18.67
CA MET A 226 -5.98 9.83 18.09
C MET A 226 -7.45 9.68 18.51
N GLN A 227 -7.84 10.24 19.66
CA GLN A 227 -9.23 10.26 20.11
C GLN A 227 -10.05 11.27 19.31
N GLU A 228 -9.56 12.50 19.18
CA GLU A 228 -10.19 13.56 18.38
C GLU A 228 -10.26 13.18 16.90
N MET A 229 -9.18 12.57 16.38
CA MET A 229 -9.15 12.16 14.98
C MET A 229 -10.08 11.00 14.65
N ARG A 230 -10.67 10.30 15.64
CA ARG A 230 -11.52 9.12 15.47
C ARG A 230 -12.75 9.41 14.61
N GLU A 231 -13.30 10.62 14.71
CA GLU A 231 -14.49 11.07 13.97
C GLU A 231 -14.25 11.18 12.45
N PHE A 232 -13.00 11.40 12.04
CA PHE A 232 -12.65 11.53 10.62
C PHE A 232 -12.41 10.17 9.95
N ALA A 233 -12.67 10.05 8.65
CA ALA A 233 -12.36 8.81 7.93
C ALA A 233 -10.84 8.61 7.78
N PRO A 234 -10.32 7.37 7.94
CA PRO A 234 -8.91 7.07 7.68
C PRO A 234 -8.58 7.24 6.20
N VAL A 235 -7.31 7.51 5.89
CA VAL A 235 -6.82 7.58 4.51
C VAL A 235 -6.63 6.16 3.97
N THR A 236 -7.20 5.90 2.80
CA THR A 236 -7.01 4.65 2.07
C THR A 236 -5.82 4.75 1.11
N PRO A 237 -5.04 3.68 0.93
CA PRO A 237 -4.04 3.60 -0.14
C PRO A 237 -4.67 3.75 -1.53
N PRO A 238 -3.98 4.34 -2.51
CA PRO A 238 -2.63 4.92 -2.42
C PRO A 238 -2.60 6.30 -1.74
N ILE A 239 -1.59 6.54 -0.90
CA ILE A 239 -1.41 7.85 -0.23
C ILE A 239 -1.06 8.92 -1.27
N MET A 240 -1.89 9.95 -1.38
CA MET A 240 -1.68 11.09 -2.26
C MET A 240 -0.53 11.94 -1.72
N LYS A 241 0.50 12.14 -2.55
CA LYS A 241 1.65 13.01 -2.22
C LYS A 241 1.24 14.48 -2.33
N THR A 242 0.61 15.01 -1.28
CA THR A 242 0.31 16.44 -1.19
C THR A 242 1.60 17.27 -1.13
N ASN A 243 1.51 18.58 -1.38
CA ASN A 243 2.67 19.47 -1.24
C ASN A 243 3.27 19.44 0.18
N ILE A 244 2.47 19.17 1.20
CA ILE A 244 2.92 19.09 2.59
C ILE A 244 3.73 17.81 2.80
N ILE A 245 3.22 16.65 2.36
CA ILE A 245 3.95 15.38 2.42
C ILE A 245 5.26 15.45 1.63
N ARG A 246 5.26 16.16 0.48
CA ARG A 246 6.46 16.32 -0.34
C ARG A 246 7.49 17.27 0.27
N LYS A 247 7.07 18.42 0.82
CA LYS A 247 8.00 19.48 1.25
C LYS A 247 8.42 19.38 2.72
N ASN A 248 7.55 18.91 3.61
CA ASN A 248 7.88 18.81 5.03
C ASN A 248 8.74 17.54 5.27
N PRO A 249 9.95 17.66 5.85
CA PRO A 249 10.79 16.51 6.15
C PRO A 249 10.12 15.50 7.09
N ASP A 250 9.34 15.98 8.07
CA ASP A 250 8.68 15.13 9.07
C ASP A 250 7.65 14.21 8.40
N PHE A 251 6.75 14.77 7.59
CA PHE A 251 5.76 13.98 6.84
C PHE A 251 6.39 13.10 5.76
N ARG A 252 7.54 13.50 5.21
CA ARG A 252 8.27 12.69 4.25
C ARG A 252 8.82 11.42 4.90
N GLN A 253 9.36 11.54 6.12
CA GLN A 253 9.84 10.38 6.89
C GLN A 253 8.68 9.44 7.25
N CYS A 254 7.54 9.98 7.69
CA CYS A 254 6.31 9.21 7.90
C CYS A 254 5.84 8.48 6.63
N TYR A 255 5.94 9.13 5.46
CA TYR A 255 5.62 8.50 4.18
C TYR A 255 6.62 7.40 3.80
N TYR A 256 7.92 7.58 4.04
CA TYR A 256 8.91 6.53 3.81
C TYR A 256 8.66 5.30 4.69
N LEU A 257 8.33 5.52 5.98
CA LEU A 257 7.95 4.43 6.87
C LEU A 257 6.70 3.70 6.37
N TRP A 258 5.70 4.44 5.88
CA TRP A 258 4.50 3.84 5.30
C TRP A 258 4.83 2.86 4.17
N VAL A 259 5.68 3.30 3.23
CA VAL A 259 6.11 2.50 2.08
C VAL A 259 6.97 1.32 2.50
N LEU A 260 7.88 1.52 3.46
CA LEU A 260 8.72 0.45 4.00
C LEU A 260 7.87 -0.67 4.60
N MET A 261 6.85 -0.33 5.40
CA MET A 261 5.94 -1.34 5.96
C MET A 261 5.15 -2.10 4.89
N ASP A 262 4.85 -1.48 3.74
CA ASP A 262 4.22 -2.17 2.60
C ASP A 262 5.20 -3.09 1.86
N GLN A 263 6.49 -2.76 1.84
CA GLN A 263 7.52 -3.62 1.26
C GLN A 263 7.81 -4.85 2.13
N VAL A 264 7.80 -4.67 3.45
CA VAL A 264 8.05 -5.74 4.42
C VAL A 264 6.75 -6.49 4.73
N ASP A 265 6.19 -7.13 3.70
CA ASP A 265 4.95 -7.93 3.81
C ASP A 265 5.19 -9.32 4.41
N ARG A 266 6.45 -9.80 4.37
CA ARG A 266 6.81 -11.08 5.00
C ARG A 266 6.96 -10.89 6.50
N ILE A 267 5.92 -11.27 7.24
CA ILE A 267 6.02 -11.54 8.68
C ILE A 267 6.57 -12.97 8.81
N GLY A 268 7.86 -13.09 9.08
CA GLY A 268 8.52 -14.38 9.18
C GLY A 268 9.85 -14.30 9.91
N TYR A 269 10.42 -15.46 10.14
CA TYR A 269 11.78 -15.65 10.62
C TYR A 269 12.41 -16.71 9.73
N ASP A 270 13.68 -16.53 9.43
CA ASP A 270 14.45 -17.58 8.76
C ASP A 270 14.79 -18.66 9.79
N ILE A 271 14.71 -19.92 9.37
CA ILE A 271 15.00 -21.07 10.24
C ILE A 271 16.30 -21.70 9.75
N ASP A 272 17.35 -21.55 10.55
CA ASP A 272 18.57 -22.32 10.38
C ASP A 272 18.39 -23.65 11.12
N VAL A 273 18.27 -24.72 10.32
CA VAL A 273 18.12 -26.08 10.83
C VAL A 273 19.47 -26.77 10.79
N PHE A 274 19.98 -27.11 11.97
CA PHE A 274 21.15 -27.98 12.12
C PHE A 274 20.65 -29.38 12.48
N GLU A 275 20.76 -30.31 11.54
CA GLU A 275 20.46 -31.72 11.78
C GLU A 275 21.73 -32.50 12.05
N ARG A 276 21.66 -33.40 13.03
CA ARG A 276 22.67 -34.41 13.29
C ARG A 276 21.98 -35.77 13.37
N ASP A 277 22.34 -36.65 12.46
CA ASP A 277 22.00 -38.06 12.56
C ASP A 277 22.83 -38.67 13.70
N VAL A 278 22.15 -39.29 14.67
CA VAL A 278 22.85 -39.91 15.80
C VAL A 278 23.34 -41.28 15.34
N GLU A 279 24.66 -41.49 15.39
CA GLU A 279 25.24 -42.80 15.09
C GLU A 279 24.91 -43.80 16.20
N PHE A 280 24.26 -44.91 15.81
CA PHE A 280 24.01 -46.03 16.70
C PHE A 280 25.27 -46.88 16.86
N ARG A 281 26.11 -46.51 17.83
CA ARG A 281 27.25 -47.33 18.25
C ARG A 281 26.78 -48.65 18.86
N GLU A 282 27.63 -49.67 18.81
CA GLU A 282 27.31 -51.02 19.29
C GLU A 282 26.82 -51.02 20.75
N ASP A 283 27.53 -50.32 21.65
CA ASP A 283 27.10 -50.16 23.05
C ASP A 283 25.69 -49.56 23.18
N TYR A 284 25.34 -48.58 22.33
CA TYR A 284 24.03 -47.92 22.38
C TYR A 284 22.92 -48.81 21.82
N LEU A 285 23.22 -49.62 20.80
CA LEU A 285 22.29 -50.64 20.29
C LEU A 285 21.97 -51.68 21.35
N GLU A 286 23.00 -52.22 22.03
CA GLU A 286 22.79 -53.19 23.11
C GLU A 286 21.95 -52.59 24.24
N ASP A 287 22.15 -51.32 24.58
CA ASP A 287 21.35 -50.62 25.59
C ASP A 287 19.87 -50.48 25.16
N ILE A 288 19.57 -50.24 23.88
CA ILE A 288 18.20 -50.19 23.34
C ILE A 288 17.55 -51.57 23.37
N GLU A 289 18.26 -52.61 22.92
CA GLU A 289 17.78 -53.99 22.92
C GLU A 289 17.47 -54.46 24.35
N ASN A 290 18.37 -54.15 25.31
CA ASN A 290 18.15 -54.40 26.72
C ASN A 290 16.88 -53.71 27.23
N MET A 291 16.60 -52.48 26.80
CA MET A 291 15.35 -51.78 27.16
C MET A 291 14.10 -52.46 26.59
N LEU A 292 14.13 -52.92 25.33
CA LEU A 292 13.00 -53.65 24.73
C LEU A 292 12.73 -54.99 25.44
N MET A 293 13.79 -55.69 25.82
CA MET A 293 13.71 -56.91 26.62
C MET A 293 13.10 -56.64 28.00
N VAL A 294 13.57 -55.61 28.71
CA VAL A 294 13.00 -55.24 30.02
C VAL A 294 11.55 -54.83 29.89
N LEU A 295 11.17 -54.10 28.82
CA LEU A 295 9.78 -53.75 28.54
C LEU A 295 8.91 -55.00 28.40
N TYR A 296 9.36 -55.98 27.62
CA TYR A 296 8.65 -57.25 27.45
C TYR A 296 8.59 -58.05 28.75
N ALA A 297 9.70 -58.21 29.47
CA ALA A 297 9.72 -58.93 30.74
C ALA A 297 8.79 -58.28 31.78
N THR A 298 8.70 -56.95 31.77
CA THR A 298 7.77 -56.21 32.62
C THR A 298 6.33 -56.51 32.23
N ILE A 299 5.99 -56.44 30.94
CA ILE A 299 4.64 -56.75 30.46
C ILE A 299 4.29 -58.21 30.75
N ALA A 300 5.19 -59.15 30.49
CA ALA A 300 5.00 -60.58 30.74
C ALA A 300 4.78 -60.90 32.22
N ASN A 301 5.45 -60.19 33.14
CA ASN A 301 5.28 -60.38 34.58
C ASN A 301 3.95 -59.81 35.12
N TYR A 302 3.41 -58.78 34.47
CA TYR A 302 2.11 -58.19 34.83
C TYR A 302 0.96 -58.68 33.94
N GLN A 303 1.25 -59.51 32.95
CA GLN A 303 0.26 -60.30 32.26
C GLN A 303 -0.26 -61.31 33.27
N GLU A 304 -1.49 -61.15 33.72
CA GLU A 304 -2.07 -62.16 34.60
C GLU A 304 -2.24 -63.46 33.82
N ASP A 305 -1.77 -64.58 34.40
CA ASP A 305 -2.18 -65.93 33.98
C ASP A 305 -3.70 -66.15 34.18
N ASP A 306 -4.43 -65.20 34.80
CA ASP A 306 -5.86 -65.25 35.11
C ASP A 306 -6.79 -65.36 33.89
N PHE A 307 -6.28 -65.21 32.67
CA PHE A 307 -7.04 -65.64 31.50
C PHE A 307 -7.41 -67.13 31.55
N LEU A 308 -6.69 -67.95 32.33
CA LEU A 308 -6.91 -69.39 32.41
C LEU A 308 -7.85 -69.85 33.53
N ILE A 309 -7.94 -69.23 34.72
CA ILE A 309 -8.94 -69.61 35.75
C ILE A 309 -9.16 -68.47 36.78
N SER A 310 -10.11 -67.55 36.57
CA SER A 310 -10.82 -66.92 37.70
C SER A 310 -12.23 -66.46 37.31
N GLN A 311 -13.24 -66.98 38.03
CA GLN A 311 -14.68 -66.64 37.87
C GLN A 311 -15.09 -65.41 38.70
N GLU A 312 -14.15 -64.68 39.31
CA GLU A 312 -14.49 -63.68 40.35
C GLU A 312 -14.62 -62.24 39.85
N SER A 313 -14.41 -61.97 38.56
CA SER A 313 -14.79 -60.69 37.95
C SER A 313 -15.67 -60.92 36.69
N PRO A 314 -16.91 -60.42 36.67
CA PRO A 314 -17.78 -60.59 35.51
C PRO A 314 -17.26 -59.72 34.36
N TYR A 315 -16.65 -60.37 33.37
CA TYR A 315 -16.18 -59.75 32.14
C TYR A 315 -17.33 -59.06 31.39
N GLU A 316 -17.17 -57.80 31.00
CA GLU A 316 -18.06 -57.15 30.01
C GLU A 316 -17.75 -57.71 28.61
N TYR A 317 -18.49 -58.76 28.20
CA TYR A 317 -18.52 -59.19 26.81
C TYR A 317 -19.15 -58.08 25.93
N ARG A 318 -18.33 -57.18 25.40
CA ARG A 318 -18.77 -56.21 24.39
C ARG A 318 -18.68 -56.80 22.99
N LYS A 319 -19.63 -57.66 22.64
CA LYS A 319 -19.98 -57.88 21.24
C LYS A 319 -21.15 -56.98 20.89
N ASN A 320 -20.88 -55.82 20.33
CA ASN A 320 -21.92 -55.04 19.64
C ASN A 320 -21.44 -54.59 18.27
N LYS A 321 -22.03 -55.22 17.24
CA LYS A 321 -22.18 -54.62 15.91
C LYS A 321 -23.09 -53.38 16.06
N ARG A 322 -22.67 -52.29 15.43
CA ARG A 322 -23.22 -50.91 15.45
C ARG A 322 -24.70 -50.85 15.04
N PRO A 323 -25.50 -49.86 15.50
CA PRO A 323 -25.66 -48.58 14.76
C PRO A 323 -26.02 -47.38 15.71
N ARG A 324 -26.10 -46.08 15.39
CA ARG A 324 -26.11 -45.23 14.19
C ARG A 324 -25.28 -43.98 14.47
N VAL A 325 -24.60 -43.46 13.45
CA VAL A 325 -23.90 -42.17 13.50
C VAL A 325 -24.93 -41.04 13.38
N LYS A 326 -25.05 -40.20 14.41
CA LYS A 326 -25.49 -38.81 14.22
C LYS A 326 -24.24 -38.00 13.89
N LYS A 327 -24.25 -37.26 12.77
CA LYS A 327 -23.11 -36.45 12.31
C LYS A 327 -23.10 -35.01 12.88
N SER A 328 -24.02 -34.64 13.77
CA SER A 328 -24.10 -33.28 14.32
C SER A 328 -24.79 -33.28 15.69
N GLU A 329 -24.12 -32.70 16.69
CA GLU A 329 -24.68 -32.30 17.99
C GLU A 329 -24.95 -30.79 17.94
N PRO A 330 -26.16 -30.28 18.25
CA PRO A 330 -26.49 -28.84 18.11
C PRO A 330 -25.66 -27.90 18.98
N ASN A 331 -24.99 -28.43 20.02
CA ASN A 331 -24.11 -27.69 20.92
C ASN A 331 -22.61 -27.90 20.62
N ASP A 332 -22.26 -28.73 19.64
CA ASP A 332 -20.87 -28.90 19.22
C ASP A 332 -20.58 -27.95 18.05
N GLN A 333 -20.55 -26.65 18.38
CA GLN A 333 -20.05 -25.62 17.47
C GLN A 333 -18.54 -25.75 17.41
N TYR A 334 -18.03 -26.07 16.22
CA TYR A 334 -16.62 -25.92 15.89
C TYR A 334 -16.15 -24.51 16.29
N VAL A 335 -15.07 -24.44 17.06
CA VAL A 335 -14.25 -23.22 17.08
C VAL A 335 -13.75 -23.06 15.65
N GLN A 336 -14.39 -22.17 14.90
CA GLN A 336 -13.86 -21.75 13.61
C GLN A 336 -12.41 -21.32 13.85
N PRO A 337 -11.43 -21.78 13.05
CA PRO A 337 -10.17 -21.09 12.99
C PRO A 337 -10.52 -19.63 12.71
N GLY A 338 -10.17 -18.74 13.63
CA GLY A 338 -10.26 -17.32 13.41
C GLY A 338 -9.28 -16.97 12.30
N TYR A 339 -9.66 -17.19 11.05
CA TYR A 339 -9.09 -16.48 9.94
C TYR A 339 -9.55 -15.04 10.10
N TYR A 340 -8.64 -14.19 10.58
CA TYR A 340 -8.68 -12.81 10.12
C TYR A 340 -8.23 -12.82 8.67
N GLU A 341 -9.15 -13.16 7.77
CA GLU A 341 -9.03 -12.64 6.42
C GLU A 341 -9.06 -11.12 6.55
N PHE A 342 -8.11 -10.47 5.92
CA PHE A 342 -8.18 -9.04 5.76
C PHE A 342 -9.47 -8.73 5.00
N GLU A 343 -10.45 -8.11 5.68
CA GLU A 343 -11.37 -7.19 5.01
C GLU A 343 -10.55 -5.99 4.53
N ASN A 344 -9.83 -6.22 3.44
CA ASN A 344 -9.53 -5.25 2.42
C ASN A 344 -9.18 -6.07 1.18
N ASN A 345 -10.23 -6.55 0.51
CA ASN A 345 -10.17 -7.13 -0.83
C ASN A 345 -9.93 -6.02 -1.88
N MET A 346 -9.01 -5.11 -1.59
CA MET A 346 -8.45 -4.19 -2.57
C MET A 346 -7.21 -4.87 -3.11
N LEU A 347 -7.36 -5.41 -4.31
CA LEU A 347 -6.32 -5.98 -5.16
C LEU A 347 -4.93 -5.39 -4.86
N ASN A 348 -4.01 -6.21 -4.34
CA ASN A 348 -2.66 -5.78 -3.97
C ASN A 348 -2.00 -5.04 -5.15
N GLN A 349 -1.50 -3.84 -4.89
CA GLN A 349 -0.86 -2.99 -5.88
C GLN A 349 0.29 -3.72 -6.60
N TYR A 350 0.98 -4.64 -5.93
CA TYR A 350 2.01 -5.48 -6.53
C TYR A 350 1.48 -6.37 -7.66
N TYR A 351 0.35 -7.05 -7.46
CA TYR A 351 -0.25 -7.88 -8.51
C TYR A 351 -0.80 -7.02 -9.64
N LEU A 352 -1.37 -5.86 -9.33
CA LEU A 352 -1.77 -4.87 -10.34
C LEU A 352 -0.59 -4.38 -11.18
N ASP A 353 0.53 -4.05 -10.53
CA ASP A 353 1.73 -3.55 -11.21
C ASP A 353 2.46 -4.66 -11.97
N GLN A 354 2.42 -5.91 -11.50
CA GLN A 354 2.90 -7.08 -12.26
C GLN A 354 2.02 -7.37 -13.48
N ILE A 355 0.69 -7.38 -13.32
CA ILE A 355 -0.23 -7.58 -14.44
C ILE A 355 -0.10 -6.43 -15.44
N ARG A 356 -0.02 -5.18 -14.96
CA ARG A 356 0.23 -3.99 -15.80
C ARG A 356 1.58 -4.09 -16.50
N GLY A 357 2.65 -4.43 -15.79
CA GLY A 357 4.00 -4.56 -16.33
C GLY A 357 4.10 -5.66 -17.38
N GLY A 358 3.51 -6.82 -17.12
CA GLY A 358 3.44 -7.94 -18.05
C GLY A 358 2.63 -7.60 -19.31
N ASN A 359 1.47 -6.97 -19.16
CA ASN A 359 0.63 -6.56 -20.29
C ASN A 359 1.26 -5.42 -21.10
N LEU A 360 1.94 -4.47 -20.45
CA LEU A 360 2.66 -3.40 -21.13
C LEU A 360 3.90 -3.92 -21.88
N ALA A 361 4.60 -4.91 -21.32
CA ALA A 361 5.70 -5.60 -22.00
C ALA A 361 5.19 -6.35 -23.24
N ARG A 362 4.08 -7.10 -23.12
CA ARG A 362 3.42 -7.75 -24.26
C ARG A 362 2.99 -6.77 -25.33
N PHE A 363 2.38 -5.66 -24.91
CA PHE A 363 1.99 -4.59 -25.80
C PHE A 363 3.19 -4.02 -26.58
N LYS A 364 4.32 -3.76 -25.90
CA LYS A 364 5.56 -3.32 -26.55
C LYS A 364 6.12 -4.37 -27.53
N THR A 365 6.13 -5.65 -27.15
CA THR A 365 6.59 -6.72 -28.07
C THR A 365 5.72 -6.83 -29.32
N LEU A 366 4.41 -6.58 -29.22
CA LEU A 366 3.50 -6.56 -30.37
C LEU A 366 3.76 -5.34 -31.27
N GLN A 367 4.07 -4.18 -30.69
CA GLN A 367 4.49 -3.00 -31.46
C GLN A 367 5.84 -3.21 -32.16
N GLU A 368 6.81 -3.81 -31.48
CA GLU A 368 8.12 -4.16 -32.03
C GLU A 368 8.01 -5.20 -33.17
N ALA A 369 7.01 -6.08 -33.10
CA ALA A 369 6.65 -7.02 -34.17
C ALA A 369 5.89 -6.37 -35.35
N GLY A 370 5.63 -5.06 -35.32
CA GLY A 370 4.97 -4.32 -36.40
C GLY A 370 3.44 -4.41 -36.41
N VAL A 371 2.81 -4.88 -35.32
CA VAL A 371 1.35 -4.92 -35.21
C VAL A 371 0.79 -3.50 -34.98
N PRO A 372 -0.27 -3.07 -35.72
CA PRO A 372 -0.92 -1.79 -35.49
C PRO A 372 -1.41 -1.61 -34.05
N MET A 373 -1.32 -0.39 -33.51
CA MET A 373 -1.66 -0.06 -32.11
C MET A 373 -3.04 -0.61 -31.70
N ASP A 374 -4.05 -0.39 -32.54
CA ASP A 374 -5.44 -0.77 -32.23
C ASP A 374 -5.58 -2.29 -32.10
N GLN A 375 -4.96 -3.04 -33.02
CA GLN A 375 -4.96 -4.50 -32.99
C GLN A 375 -4.17 -5.07 -31.80
N ALA A 376 -3.06 -4.44 -31.44
CA ALA A 376 -2.25 -4.85 -30.28
C ALA A 376 -3.02 -4.64 -28.96
N ILE A 377 -3.76 -3.54 -28.83
CA ILE A 377 -4.63 -3.30 -27.66
C ILE A 377 -5.75 -4.34 -27.60
N ASP A 378 -6.41 -4.62 -28.72
CA ASP A 378 -7.50 -5.60 -28.80
C ASP A 378 -7.02 -7.00 -28.38
N ILE A 379 -5.84 -7.44 -28.85
CA ILE A 379 -5.27 -8.74 -28.50
C ILE A 379 -4.98 -8.83 -27.00
N VAL A 380 -4.36 -7.81 -26.41
CA VAL A 380 -4.06 -7.78 -24.97
C VAL A 380 -5.36 -7.77 -24.15
N PHE A 381 -6.36 -7.00 -24.57
CA PHE A 381 -7.63 -6.90 -23.88
C PHE A 381 -8.46 -8.20 -23.97
N GLN A 382 -8.49 -8.84 -25.14
CA GLN A 382 -9.11 -10.15 -25.31
C GLN A 382 -8.46 -11.19 -24.41
N GLN A 383 -7.12 -11.24 -24.36
CA GLN A 383 -6.41 -12.20 -23.53
C GLN A 383 -6.68 -12.00 -22.03
N ILE A 384 -6.75 -10.75 -21.56
CA ILE A 384 -7.13 -10.44 -20.17
C ILE A 384 -8.55 -10.95 -19.90
N ASN A 385 -9.50 -10.65 -20.77
CA ASN A 385 -10.88 -11.11 -20.60
C ASN A 385 -10.98 -12.64 -20.64
N THR A 386 -10.19 -13.33 -21.46
CA THR A 386 -10.14 -14.80 -21.48
C THR A 386 -9.64 -15.36 -20.15
N ILE A 387 -8.57 -14.80 -19.59
CA ILE A 387 -8.04 -15.21 -18.29
C ILE A 387 -9.08 -14.95 -17.19
N THR A 388 -9.67 -13.76 -17.18
CA THR A 388 -10.69 -13.39 -16.18
C THR A 388 -11.92 -14.29 -16.26
N ASN A 389 -12.42 -14.58 -17.48
CA ASN A 389 -13.55 -15.49 -17.67
C ASN A 389 -13.20 -16.93 -17.24
N ALA A 390 -12.00 -17.42 -17.57
CA ALA A 390 -11.54 -18.74 -17.15
C ALA A 390 -11.45 -18.88 -15.63
N VAL A 391 -10.95 -17.86 -14.94
CA VAL A 391 -10.91 -17.81 -13.47
C VAL A 391 -12.31 -17.85 -12.87
N TYR A 392 -13.27 -17.10 -13.44
CA TYR A 392 -14.67 -17.17 -12.98
C TYR A 392 -15.29 -18.54 -13.22
N GLU A 393 -15.05 -19.16 -14.37
CA GLU A 393 -15.53 -20.50 -14.68
C GLU A 393 -14.95 -21.56 -13.74
N ASP A 394 -13.65 -21.51 -13.47
CA ASP A 394 -12.98 -22.44 -12.56
C ASP A 394 -13.47 -22.28 -11.13
N TYR A 395 -13.66 -21.03 -10.66
CA TYR A 395 -14.21 -20.76 -9.34
C TYR A 395 -15.64 -21.31 -9.19
N ILE A 396 -16.49 -21.13 -10.20
CA ILE A 396 -17.86 -21.64 -10.20
C ILE A 396 -17.87 -23.17 -10.23
N LYS A 397 -17.05 -23.80 -11.08
CA LYS A 397 -16.94 -25.27 -11.15
C LYS A 397 -16.45 -25.88 -9.84
N HIS A 398 -15.47 -25.26 -9.19
CA HIS A 398 -14.92 -25.74 -7.92
C HIS A 398 -15.89 -25.52 -6.75
N SER A 399 -16.61 -24.39 -6.73
CA SER A 399 -17.53 -24.06 -5.62
C SER A 399 -18.90 -24.75 -5.73
N PHE A 400 -19.35 -25.05 -6.95
CA PHE A 400 -20.69 -25.58 -7.22
C PHE A 400 -20.62 -26.89 -8.01
N ASN A 401 -19.89 -27.87 -7.48
CA ASN A 401 -19.78 -29.17 -8.11
C ASN A 401 -21.04 -30.03 -7.86
N VAL A 402 -21.74 -30.37 -8.93
CA VAL A 402 -23.02 -31.12 -8.89
C VAL A 402 -22.79 -32.60 -8.55
N GLU A 403 -21.56 -33.08 -8.70
CA GLU A 403 -21.19 -34.48 -8.44
C GLU A 403 -21.08 -34.81 -6.94
N ASP A 404 -20.86 -33.81 -6.09
CA ASP A 404 -20.66 -33.98 -4.64
C ASP A 404 -21.99 -34.11 -3.85
N ALA A 405 -23.14 -33.96 -4.52
CA ALA A 405 -24.46 -34.00 -3.90
C ALA A 405 -25.14 -35.39 -4.02
N GLU A 406 -25.59 -35.93 -2.89
CA GLU A 406 -26.18 -37.27 -2.79
C GLU A 406 -27.63 -37.36 -3.30
N THR A 407 -28.41 -36.26 -3.27
CA THR A 407 -29.82 -36.25 -3.71
C THR A 407 -30.10 -35.33 -4.90
N LEU A 408 -31.16 -35.63 -5.67
CA LEU A 408 -31.56 -34.84 -6.84
C LEU A 408 -32.00 -33.41 -6.46
N ASP A 409 -32.59 -33.24 -5.29
CA ASP A 409 -33.04 -31.94 -4.78
C ASP A 409 -31.83 -31.04 -4.42
N ASP A 410 -30.79 -31.62 -3.81
CA ASP A 410 -29.54 -30.91 -3.52
C ASP A 410 -28.81 -30.49 -4.80
N LYS A 411 -28.84 -31.34 -5.85
CA LYS A 411 -28.29 -31.01 -7.17
C LYS A 411 -29.01 -29.82 -7.82
N ILE A 412 -30.33 -29.76 -7.72
CA ILE A 412 -31.12 -28.64 -8.22
C ILE A 412 -30.78 -27.36 -7.44
N GLN A 413 -30.67 -27.42 -6.12
CA GLN A 413 -30.31 -26.26 -5.30
C GLN A 413 -28.90 -25.72 -5.57
N ILE A 414 -27.91 -26.60 -5.77
CA ILE A 414 -26.55 -26.19 -6.14
C ILE A 414 -26.56 -25.51 -7.51
N GLN A 415 -27.33 -26.05 -8.47
CA GLN A 415 -27.44 -25.47 -9.80
C GLN A 415 -28.18 -24.11 -9.80
N GLU A 416 -29.21 -23.95 -8.99
CA GLU A 416 -29.91 -22.67 -8.79
C GLU A 416 -28.97 -21.60 -8.21
N LYS A 417 -28.16 -21.96 -7.22
CA LYS A 417 -27.14 -21.06 -6.65
C LYS A 417 -26.07 -20.68 -7.67
N ALA A 418 -25.60 -21.64 -8.48
CA ALA A 418 -24.67 -21.36 -9.56
C ALA A 418 -25.28 -20.38 -10.59
N LEU A 419 -26.56 -20.56 -10.94
CA LEU A 419 -27.28 -19.66 -11.85
C LEU A 419 -27.38 -18.24 -11.28
N ASP A 420 -27.65 -18.09 -9.99
CA ASP A 420 -27.69 -16.77 -9.34
C ASP A 420 -26.32 -16.08 -9.33
N VAL A 421 -25.22 -16.82 -9.16
CA VAL A 421 -23.86 -16.27 -9.30
C VAL A 421 -23.62 -15.81 -10.74
N TYR A 422 -24.03 -16.56 -11.75
CA TYR A 422 -23.95 -16.10 -13.15
C TYR A 422 -24.76 -14.83 -13.41
N ARG A 423 -25.96 -14.69 -12.82
CA ARG A 423 -26.75 -13.45 -12.90
C ARG A 423 -26.04 -12.26 -12.26
N GLN A 424 -25.35 -12.47 -11.14
CA GLN A 424 -24.55 -11.43 -10.50
C GLN A 424 -23.37 -11.00 -11.38
N ILE A 425 -22.64 -11.95 -11.96
CA ILE A 425 -21.56 -11.67 -12.91
C ILE A 425 -22.08 -10.90 -14.13
N GLU A 426 -23.26 -11.27 -14.66
CA GLU A 426 -23.89 -10.54 -15.76
C GLU A 426 -24.21 -9.09 -15.38
N LYS A 427 -24.70 -8.85 -14.16
CA LYS A 427 -24.98 -7.50 -13.66
C LYS A 427 -23.71 -6.66 -13.58
N ILE A 428 -22.61 -7.23 -13.07
CA ILE A 428 -21.30 -6.57 -12.99
C ILE A 428 -20.82 -6.19 -14.40
N LYS A 429 -20.85 -7.13 -15.35
CA LYS A 429 -20.46 -6.85 -16.75
C LYS A 429 -21.31 -5.74 -17.40
N ARG A 430 -22.61 -5.66 -17.07
CA ARG A 430 -23.48 -4.57 -17.55
C ARG A 430 -23.09 -3.22 -16.94
N GLU A 431 -22.67 -3.17 -15.69
CA GLU A 431 -22.15 -1.97 -15.04
C GLU A 431 -20.82 -1.53 -15.64
N ASP A 432 -19.89 -2.46 -15.90
CA ASP A 432 -18.64 -2.18 -16.60
C ASP A 432 -18.90 -1.57 -17.98
N MET A 433 -19.82 -2.15 -18.76
CA MET A 433 -20.21 -1.61 -20.06
C MET A 433 -20.78 -0.18 -19.98
N ARG A 434 -21.49 0.16 -18.91
CA ARG A 434 -21.95 1.54 -18.66
C ARG A 434 -20.77 2.46 -18.36
N GLN A 435 -19.82 2.03 -17.53
CA GLN A 435 -18.61 2.80 -17.23
C GLN A 435 -17.74 3.03 -18.49
N PHE A 436 -17.59 2.02 -19.34
CA PHE A 436 -16.92 2.18 -20.64
C PHE A 436 -17.64 3.21 -21.52
N SER A 437 -18.97 3.18 -21.56
CA SER A 437 -19.76 4.15 -22.31
C SER A 437 -19.59 5.58 -21.79
N THR A 438 -19.54 5.78 -20.46
CA THR A 438 -19.29 7.09 -19.85
C THR A 438 -17.86 7.57 -20.12
N ASN A 439 -16.86 6.70 -20.00
CA ASN A 439 -15.46 7.04 -20.28
C ASN A 439 -15.26 7.42 -21.75
N LYS A 440 -15.93 6.71 -22.67
CA LYS A 440 -15.98 7.06 -24.10
C LYS A 440 -16.59 8.45 -24.31
N ALA A 441 -17.68 8.79 -23.62
CA ALA A 441 -18.30 10.11 -23.72
C ALA A 441 -17.37 11.23 -23.19
N ILE A 442 -16.65 10.98 -22.08
CA ILE A 442 -15.65 11.91 -21.54
C ILE A 442 -14.50 12.11 -22.53
N ALA A 443 -13.99 11.03 -23.13
CA ALA A 443 -12.92 11.11 -24.14
C ALA A 443 -13.36 11.91 -25.37
N LEU A 444 -14.61 11.73 -25.84
CA LEU A 444 -15.18 12.53 -26.93
C LEU A 444 -15.31 14.01 -26.57
N LEU A 445 -15.72 14.32 -25.34
CA LEU A 445 -15.79 15.70 -24.84
C LEU A 445 -14.39 16.33 -24.82
N ASN A 446 -13.39 15.63 -24.28
CA ASN A 446 -12.01 16.10 -24.24
C ASN A 446 -11.46 16.33 -25.66
N LEU A 447 -11.73 15.43 -26.60
CA LEU A 447 -11.34 15.59 -28.00
C LEU A 447 -11.97 16.85 -28.61
N ARG A 448 -13.26 17.08 -28.35
CA ARG A 448 -13.94 18.29 -28.81
C ARG A 448 -13.35 19.55 -28.20
N ASN A 449 -13.05 19.56 -26.90
CA ASN A 449 -12.40 20.68 -26.24
C ASN A 449 -11.05 21.00 -26.85
N LEU A 450 -10.20 19.98 -27.08
CA LEU A 450 -8.91 20.14 -27.72
C LEU A 450 -9.04 20.66 -29.17
N GLN A 451 -10.03 20.20 -29.92
CA GLN A 451 -10.32 20.73 -31.26
C GLN A 451 -10.76 22.20 -31.23
N ASP A 452 -11.55 22.59 -30.23
CA ASP A 452 -11.99 23.97 -30.06
C ASP A 452 -10.83 24.89 -29.60
N GLU A 453 -9.94 24.40 -28.74
CA GLU A 453 -8.68 25.06 -28.39
C GLU A 453 -7.77 25.23 -29.61
N TYR A 454 -7.60 24.18 -30.42
CA TYR A 454 -6.83 24.24 -31.65
C TYR A 454 -7.39 25.27 -32.64
N LYS A 455 -8.72 25.34 -32.79
CA LYS A 455 -9.37 26.36 -33.61
C LYS A 455 -9.15 27.77 -33.06
N LYS A 456 -9.19 27.96 -31.74
CA LYS A 456 -8.89 29.26 -31.10
C LYS A 456 -7.44 29.68 -31.37
N LEU A 457 -6.47 28.77 -31.19
CA LEU A 457 -5.07 29.04 -31.46
C LEU A 457 -4.83 29.42 -32.92
N LYS A 458 -5.43 28.70 -33.87
CA LYS A 458 -5.36 29.06 -35.30
C LYS A 458 -5.96 30.43 -35.62
N LYS A 459 -7.04 30.84 -34.93
CA LYS A 459 -7.63 32.16 -35.11
C LYS A 459 -6.71 33.26 -34.59
N ILE A 460 -6.11 33.06 -33.40
CA ILE A 460 -5.15 33.99 -32.83
C ILE A 460 -3.93 34.15 -33.76
N GLU A 461 -3.38 33.05 -34.27
CA GLU A 461 -2.25 33.08 -35.21
C GLU A 461 -2.60 33.81 -36.53
N ALA A 462 -3.84 33.65 -37.02
CA ALA A 462 -4.31 34.37 -38.21
C ALA A 462 -4.53 35.87 -37.94
N GLU A 463 -5.03 36.24 -36.76
CA GLU A 463 -5.20 37.64 -36.34
C GLU A 463 -3.85 38.34 -36.13
N GLU A 464 -2.86 37.67 -35.54
CA GLU A 464 -1.49 38.18 -35.40
C GLU A 464 -0.85 38.42 -36.77
N LYS A 465 -0.92 37.43 -37.68
CA LYS A 465 -0.42 37.58 -39.06
C LYS A 465 -1.11 38.73 -39.82
N ALA A 466 -2.41 38.93 -39.60
CA ALA A 466 -3.15 40.04 -40.20
C ALA A 466 -2.72 41.40 -39.64
N ARG A 467 -2.42 41.49 -38.34
CA ARG A 467 -1.88 42.71 -37.71
C ARG A 467 -0.48 43.02 -38.21
N GLU A 468 0.41 42.02 -38.30
CA GLU A 468 1.75 42.19 -38.86
C GLU A 468 1.72 42.71 -40.31
N LEU A 469 0.83 42.16 -41.14
CA LEU A 469 0.59 42.66 -42.51
C LEU A 469 0.10 44.11 -42.53
N GLN A 470 -0.84 44.48 -41.65
CA GLN A 470 -1.33 45.85 -41.55
C GLN A 470 -0.25 46.84 -41.07
N GLU A 471 0.57 46.44 -40.10
CA GLU A 471 1.70 47.25 -39.62
C GLU A 471 2.76 47.44 -40.71
N GLU A 472 3.07 46.40 -41.49
CA GLU A 472 3.95 46.51 -42.67
C GLU A 472 3.38 47.45 -43.74
N GLU A 473 2.07 47.41 -44.01
CA GLU A 473 1.43 48.30 -44.98
C GLU A 473 1.49 49.76 -44.53
N ILE A 474 1.19 50.03 -43.26
CA ILE A 474 1.28 51.37 -42.65
C ILE A 474 2.72 51.89 -42.72
N GLN A 475 3.72 51.05 -42.42
CA GLN A 475 5.13 51.43 -42.50
C GLN A 475 5.56 51.77 -43.94
N LYS A 476 5.11 50.97 -44.92
CA LYS A 476 5.34 51.24 -46.36
C LYS A 476 4.67 52.55 -46.80
N GLU A 477 3.50 52.89 -46.28
CA GLU A 477 2.85 54.17 -46.56
C GLU A 477 3.60 55.37 -45.94
N ILE A 478 4.04 55.25 -44.69
CA ILE A 478 4.84 56.28 -44.02
C ILE A 478 6.15 56.53 -44.77
N GLU A 479 6.85 55.48 -45.22
CA GLU A 479 8.05 55.61 -46.06
C GLU A 479 7.78 56.27 -47.42
N LYS A 480 6.65 55.97 -48.06
CA LYS A 480 6.28 56.64 -49.32
C LYS A 480 6.01 58.12 -49.09
N ARG A 481 5.28 58.48 -48.02
CA ARG A 481 5.01 59.88 -47.65
C ARG A 481 6.28 60.65 -47.34
N SER A 482 7.21 60.07 -46.58
CA SER A 482 8.48 60.72 -46.26
C SER A 482 9.36 60.93 -47.49
N LYS A 483 9.40 59.96 -48.41
CA LYS A 483 10.09 60.10 -49.71
C LYS A 483 9.49 61.24 -50.54
N LEU A 484 8.16 61.31 -50.66
CA LEU A 484 7.46 62.38 -51.38
C LEU A 484 7.74 63.76 -50.77
N GLN A 485 7.68 63.90 -49.44
CA GLN A 485 8.04 65.14 -48.75
C GLN A 485 9.49 65.54 -49.00
N SER A 486 10.43 64.59 -48.98
CA SER A 486 11.84 64.86 -49.29
C SER A 486 12.06 65.33 -50.73
N GLU A 487 11.27 64.82 -51.68
CA GLU A 487 11.31 65.26 -53.08
C GLU A 487 10.70 66.66 -53.25
N GLU A 488 9.60 66.96 -52.56
CA GLU A 488 9.02 68.30 -52.53
C GLU A 488 9.97 69.33 -51.91
N ASP A 489 10.64 68.98 -50.80
CA ASP A 489 11.61 69.85 -50.16
C ASP A 489 12.85 70.06 -51.05
N LYS A 490 13.33 69.04 -51.76
CA LYS A 490 14.38 69.18 -52.78
C LYS A 490 13.95 70.11 -53.92
N LYS A 491 12.70 70.01 -54.39
CA LYS A 491 12.14 70.92 -55.39
C LYS A 491 12.06 72.36 -54.88
N ARG A 492 11.59 72.56 -53.64
CA ARG A 492 11.56 73.89 -52.99
C ARG A 492 12.96 74.48 -52.81
N GLN A 493 13.95 73.67 -52.47
CA GLN A 493 15.35 74.11 -52.38
C GLN A 493 15.91 74.48 -53.76
N LEU A 494 15.62 73.70 -54.80
CA LEU A 494 15.98 74.03 -56.18
C LEU A 494 15.31 75.32 -56.67
N GLU A 495 14.05 75.57 -56.34
CA GLU A 495 13.37 76.82 -56.67
C GLU A 495 13.97 78.01 -55.92
N LYS A 496 14.27 77.87 -54.63
CA LYS A 496 14.98 78.90 -53.86
C LYS A 496 16.37 79.18 -54.44
N ALA A 497 17.12 78.15 -54.80
CA ALA A 497 18.44 78.30 -55.45
C ALA A 497 18.33 78.98 -56.82
N LYS A 498 17.31 78.67 -57.62
CA LYS A 498 17.02 79.36 -58.89
C LYS A 498 16.67 80.83 -58.68
N LYS A 499 15.89 81.16 -57.65
CA LYS A 499 15.58 82.55 -57.30
C LYS A 499 16.84 83.32 -56.89
N VAL A 500 17.67 82.75 -56.03
CA VAL A 500 18.96 83.35 -55.62
C VAL A 500 19.90 83.52 -56.81
N LEU A 501 19.98 82.55 -57.72
CA LEU A 501 20.75 82.68 -58.97
C LEU A 501 20.20 83.78 -59.89
N ALA A 502 18.88 83.91 -60.01
CA ALA A 502 18.25 84.96 -60.81
C ALA A 502 18.46 86.35 -60.19
N GLU A 503 18.37 86.48 -58.86
CA GLU A 503 18.71 87.71 -58.13
C GLU A 503 20.19 88.06 -58.30
N ALA A 504 21.10 87.08 -58.18
CA ALA A 504 22.52 87.27 -58.43
C ALA A 504 22.82 87.68 -59.89
N GLU A 505 22.12 87.12 -60.88
CA GLU A 505 22.23 87.54 -62.29
C GLU A 505 21.69 88.95 -62.52
N GLN A 506 20.61 89.35 -61.83
CA GLN A 506 20.06 90.69 -61.90
C GLN A 506 20.99 91.72 -61.26
N GLU A 507 21.58 91.42 -60.08
CA GLU A 507 22.62 92.26 -59.47
C GLU A 507 23.86 92.36 -60.36
N ARG A 508 24.27 91.27 -61.01
CA ARG A 508 25.39 91.27 -61.96
C ARG A 508 25.09 92.14 -63.18
N LYS A 509 23.85 92.13 -63.69
CA LYS A 509 23.38 92.99 -64.77
C LYS A 509 23.24 94.46 -64.35
N GLN A 510 22.89 94.76 -63.10
CA GLN A 510 22.88 96.12 -62.55
C GLN A 510 24.31 96.67 -62.41
N LYS A 511 25.25 95.89 -61.86
CA LYS A 511 26.68 96.27 -61.78
C LYS A 511 27.33 96.44 -63.16
N LEU A 512 26.86 95.72 -64.19
CA LEU A 512 27.27 95.89 -65.59
C LEU A 512 26.61 97.09 -66.30
N LYS A 513 25.49 97.62 -65.78
CA LYS A 513 24.83 98.84 -66.28
C LYS A 513 25.39 100.11 -65.64
N ASP A 514 25.82 100.06 -64.38
CA ASP A 514 26.43 101.20 -63.69
C ASP A 514 27.89 101.50 -64.14
N SER A 515 28.48 100.64 -64.99
CA SER A 515 29.85 100.79 -65.51
C SER A 515 29.94 101.37 -66.94
N LYS A 516 28.85 101.91 -67.52
CA LYS A 516 28.82 102.66 -68.80
C LYS A 516 27.68 103.70 -68.72
N LYS A 517 27.81 105.04 -68.58
CA LYS A 517 28.64 106.08 -69.25
C LYS A 517 27.94 107.47 -68.99
N PRO A 518 28.49 108.66 -69.37
CA PRO A 518 28.92 109.74 -68.44
C PRO A 518 28.36 111.17 -68.74
N SER A 519 28.93 112.16 -68.05
CA SER A 519 28.75 113.64 -68.00
C SER A 519 28.68 114.43 -69.33
N LYS A 520 27.94 115.57 -69.31
CA LYS A 520 28.13 116.76 -70.18
C LYS A 520 27.49 118.04 -69.60
N GLU A 521 28.16 119.16 -69.89
CA GLU A 521 28.08 120.53 -69.35
C GLU A 521 26.91 121.42 -69.86
N GLU A 522 26.88 122.61 -69.26
CA GLU A 522 25.93 123.73 -69.20
C GLU A 522 25.71 124.57 -70.49
N GLU A 523 24.59 125.30 -70.52
CA GLU A 523 24.40 126.76 -70.78
C GLU A 523 22.88 126.99 -71.04
N LYS A 524 22.14 127.98 -70.54
CA LYS A 524 22.38 129.29 -69.88
C LYS A 524 21.03 129.79 -69.31
N SER A 525 21.05 130.47 -68.16
CA SER A 525 20.64 131.88 -67.97
C SER A 525 20.03 132.18 -66.59
N ASN A 526 20.80 132.94 -65.80
CA ASN A 526 20.46 134.18 -65.07
C ASN A 526 19.41 134.16 -63.94
N ASP A 527 19.44 135.01 -62.92
CA ASP A 527 20.47 135.73 -62.13
C ASP A 527 19.65 136.65 -61.18
N PHE A 528 20.07 136.76 -59.91
CA PHE A 528 19.71 137.78 -58.86
C PHE A 528 18.21 137.94 -58.45
N ASP A 529 17.82 138.11 -57.18
CA ASP A 529 18.43 138.85 -56.06
C ASP A 529 17.85 138.41 -54.68
N SER A 530 18.61 138.69 -53.60
CA SER A 530 18.36 138.57 -52.13
C SER A 530 18.90 137.34 -51.38
#